data_AF-A0A956Y4A1-F1
#
_entry.id   AF-A0A956Y4A1-F1
#
_cell.length_a   1.000
_cell.length_b   1.000
_cell.length_c   1.000
_cell.angle_alpha   90.00
_cell.angle_beta   90.00
_cell.angle_gamma   90.00
#
_symmetry.space_group_name_H-M   'P 1'
#
loop_
_entity.id
_entity.type
_entity.pdbx_description
1 polymer ?
#
loop_
_entity_poly.entity_id
_entity_poly.type
_entity_poly.pdbx_seq_one_letter_code
_entity_poly.pdbx_strand_id
1 'polypeptide(L)'
;MSDFDDLLAGLDENENESDETDLDTKRQAAFEARVDTYIRAAMSPKLAKNKRLKAIEFLGESGEPKAIPTLVRIYNNDKDPKVRQAAEYSLGMFRALDDALDGPQADHALDLLSDIVNEGQLGHRAKNGPYYIALGILFVTLIIFGGIAAVIASSGGSIGGIGTPKETATPSQTPLPPNADAVGAELRMLYTDLINDAALLQQQMQVAGRGESINCELEFTQPSAVPVPAGLTEAETADLTVIADPLNEAQVSLAQLLSVFQQSCNSQTAIPREDAADYGGTIVDIQRNLNALAADISTLPEEMPTPMPVQPTATEVIATEVPTEEASPTIDVTATSEAESVESADVRAMQQELVSMQVIVDEMTSFRGGITILLQYWNDVEFTGSTLGCREIVPTIPENYVLPEGM
;
A
#
# COMPACT_ATOMS: atom_id res chain seq x y z
N MET A 1 35.32 24.94 -6.70
CA MET A 1 34.55 23.89 -6.00
C MET A 1 34.09 24.38 -4.62
N SER A 2 34.85 25.29 -3.98
CA SER A 2 34.58 25.89 -2.66
C SER A 2 33.18 26.43 -2.39
N ASP A 3 32.59 27.31 -3.21
CA ASP A 3 31.40 28.06 -2.73
C ASP A 3 30.10 27.26 -2.62
N PHE A 4 30.11 25.96 -2.94
CA PHE A 4 28.95 25.09 -2.68
C PHE A 4 29.17 24.31 -1.39
N ASP A 5 30.40 23.83 -1.20
CA ASP A 5 30.84 23.20 0.03
C ASP A 5 30.75 24.22 1.18
N ASP A 6 31.08 25.50 0.96
CA ASP A 6 30.91 26.57 1.97
C ASP A 6 29.43 26.85 2.32
N LEU A 7 28.50 26.60 1.38
CA LEU A 7 27.06 26.74 1.61
C LEU A 7 26.50 25.58 2.44
N LEU A 8 27.20 24.45 2.47
CA LEU A 8 26.83 23.24 3.21
C LEU A 8 27.64 23.06 4.50
N ALA A 9 28.86 23.57 4.57
CA ALA A 9 29.79 23.42 5.68
C ALA A 9 29.32 24.10 6.98
N GLY A 10 28.36 25.02 6.91
CA GLY A 10 27.80 25.69 8.09
C GLY A 10 26.75 24.88 8.85
N LEU A 11 26.42 23.66 8.42
CA LEU A 11 25.31 22.88 8.97
C LEU A 11 25.73 21.76 9.95
N ASP A 12 27.02 21.44 10.05
CA ASP A 12 27.50 20.22 10.75
C ASP A 12 28.14 20.48 12.14
N GLU A 13 28.20 21.71 12.66
CA GLU A 13 29.10 22.03 13.80
C GLU A 13 28.44 22.26 15.19
N ASN A 14 27.24 21.72 15.49
CA ASN A 14 26.67 21.90 16.84
C ASN A 14 25.89 20.69 17.39
N GLU A 15 26.54 19.53 17.43
CA GLU A 15 26.07 18.39 18.24
C GLU A 15 26.75 18.42 19.61
N ASN A 16 26.06 18.94 20.63
CA ASN A 16 26.46 18.74 22.02
C ASN A 16 25.25 18.31 22.86
N GLU A 17 25.15 16.98 22.99
CA GLU A 17 24.58 16.14 24.05
C GLU A 17 23.54 16.77 25.02
N SER A 18 22.25 16.48 24.82
CA SER A 18 21.26 16.18 25.87
C SER A 18 19.87 15.84 25.27
N ASP A 19 19.23 14.81 25.85
CA ASP A 19 17.91 14.23 25.57
C ASP A 19 17.62 13.64 24.17
N GLU A 20 17.38 12.33 24.12
CA GLU A 20 17.12 11.53 22.90
C GLU A 20 15.90 12.03 22.10
N THR A 21 14.83 12.46 22.78
CA THR A 21 13.63 13.04 22.12
C THR A 21 13.86 14.44 21.53
N ASP A 22 14.82 15.19 22.06
CA ASP A 22 15.21 16.50 21.53
C ASP A 22 16.11 16.32 20.28
N LEU A 23 16.80 15.18 20.18
CA LEU A 23 17.68 14.86 19.06
C LEU A 23 16.92 14.65 17.75
N ASP A 24 15.83 13.88 17.75
CA ASP A 24 15.06 13.61 16.53
C ASP A 24 14.37 14.89 16.00
N THR A 25 13.82 15.70 16.90
CA THR A 25 13.24 17.00 16.55
C THR A 25 14.30 17.93 15.93
N LYS A 26 15.51 17.96 16.50
CA LYS A 26 16.63 18.74 15.94
C LYS A 26 17.08 18.22 14.57
N ARG A 27 17.14 16.90 14.39
CA ARG A 27 17.51 16.26 13.11
C ARG A 27 16.48 16.58 12.02
N GLN A 28 15.19 16.45 12.34
CA GLN A 28 14.11 16.83 11.42
C GLN A 28 14.20 18.31 11.04
N ALA A 29 14.36 19.21 12.02
CA ALA A 29 14.51 20.64 11.74
C ALA A 29 15.76 20.95 10.88
N ALA A 30 16.87 20.24 11.10
CA ALA A 30 18.07 20.37 10.29
C ALA A 30 17.86 19.87 8.85
N PHE A 31 17.14 18.77 8.67
CA PHE A 31 16.75 18.24 7.37
C PHE A 31 15.86 19.23 6.60
N GLU A 32 14.82 19.78 7.24
CA GLU A 32 13.95 20.78 6.64
C GLU A 32 14.73 22.04 6.21
N ALA A 33 15.64 22.51 7.06
CA ALA A 33 16.50 23.65 6.75
C ALA A 33 17.45 23.37 5.56
N ARG A 34 17.95 22.13 5.44
CA ARG A 34 18.70 21.67 4.27
C ARG A 34 17.84 21.72 3.02
N VAL A 35 16.63 21.15 3.06
CA VAL A 35 15.70 21.16 1.92
C VAL A 35 15.43 22.59 1.45
N ASP A 36 15.16 23.52 2.36
CA ASP A 36 14.93 24.94 2.01
C ASP A 36 16.17 25.61 1.38
N THR A 37 17.36 25.19 1.79
CA THR A 37 18.61 25.64 1.17
C THR A 37 18.75 25.12 -0.25
N TYR A 38 18.42 23.86 -0.48
CA TYR A 38 18.43 23.24 -1.80
C TYR A 38 17.36 23.78 -2.74
N ILE A 39 16.15 24.10 -2.24
CA ILE A 39 15.10 24.80 -2.98
C ILE A 39 15.61 26.16 -3.49
N ARG A 40 16.23 26.95 -2.60
CA ARG A 40 16.84 28.25 -2.97
C ARG A 40 17.96 28.07 -3.99
N ALA A 41 18.80 27.05 -3.84
CA ALA A 41 19.89 26.76 -4.75
C ALA A 41 19.39 26.35 -6.15
N ALA A 42 18.39 25.48 -6.23
CA ALA A 42 17.80 25.02 -7.49
C ALA A 42 17.22 26.19 -8.30
N MET A 43 16.59 27.16 -7.63
CA MET A 43 15.97 28.34 -8.23
C MET A 43 16.93 29.50 -8.54
N SER A 44 18.15 29.49 -8.03
CA SER A 44 19.07 30.62 -8.17
C SER A 44 19.73 30.67 -9.55
N PRO A 45 19.44 31.68 -10.40
CA PRO A 45 20.08 31.80 -11.71
C PRO A 45 21.56 32.21 -11.61
N LYS A 46 22.00 32.66 -10.43
CA LYS A 46 23.40 33.04 -10.16
C LYS A 46 24.28 31.83 -9.90
N LEU A 47 23.71 30.69 -9.51
CA LEU A 47 24.48 29.48 -9.27
C LEU A 47 24.85 28.80 -10.58
N ALA A 48 26.06 28.26 -10.62
CA ALA A 48 26.51 27.46 -11.75
C ALA A 48 25.56 26.29 -11.98
N LYS A 49 25.31 25.97 -13.26
CA LYS A 49 24.43 24.88 -13.71
C LYS A 49 24.61 23.59 -12.91
N ASN A 50 25.86 23.14 -12.72
CA ASN A 50 26.16 21.89 -12.02
C ASN A 50 25.68 21.90 -10.55
N LYS A 51 25.71 23.07 -9.88
CA LYS A 51 25.21 23.20 -8.50
C LYS A 51 23.68 23.13 -8.47
N ARG A 52 23.02 23.75 -9.46
CA ARG A 52 21.57 23.68 -9.61
C ARG A 52 21.09 22.26 -9.89
N LEU A 53 21.80 21.53 -10.76
CA LEU A 53 21.51 20.12 -11.05
C LEU A 53 21.62 19.27 -9.79
N LYS A 54 22.72 19.38 -9.04
CA LYS A 54 22.87 18.68 -7.76
C LYS A 54 21.75 19.00 -6.78
N ALA A 55 21.31 20.25 -6.74
CA ALA A 55 20.21 20.66 -5.87
C ALA A 55 18.88 20.02 -6.28
N ILE A 56 18.60 19.96 -7.58
CA ILE A 56 17.40 19.31 -8.11
C ILE A 56 17.42 17.80 -7.86
N GLU A 57 18.58 17.16 -8.03
CA GLU A 57 18.77 15.74 -7.74
C GLU A 57 18.52 15.46 -6.25
N PHE A 58 19.14 16.23 -5.35
CA PHE A 58 18.91 16.13 -3.91
C PHE A 58 17.43 16.24 -3.55
N LEU A 59 16.71 17.21 -4.12
CA LEU A 59 15.29 17.42 -3.83
C LEU A 59 14.39 16.27 -4.30
N GLY A 60 14.79 15.52 -5.34
CA GLY A 60 14.09 14.30 -5.76
C GLY A 60 14.42 13.11 -4.87
N GLU A 61 15.70 12.96 -4.51
CA GLU A 61 16.19 11.89 -3.65
C GLU A 61 15.74 12.05 -2.19
N SER A 62 15.46 13.27 -1.73
CA SER A 62 15.01 13.53 -0.37
C SER A 62 13.54 13.16 -0.12
N GLY A 63 12.74 12.94 -1.17
CA GLY A 63 11.32 12.58 -1.05
C GLY A 63 10.44 13.66 -0.39
N GLU A 64 10.95 14.88 -0.19
CA GLU A 64 10.28 15.91 0.60
C GLU A 64 9.21 16.64 -0.23
N PRO A 65 7.90 16.48 0.06
CA PRO A 65 6.81 16.98 -0.79
C PRO A 65 6.85 18.51 -1.00
N LYS A 66 7.40 19.26 -0.04
CA LYS A 66 7.61 20.72 -0.14
C LYS A 66 8.44 21.13 -1.37
N ALA A 67 9.24 20.23 -1.93
CA ALA A 67 10.05 20.49 -3.13
C ALA A 67 9.25 20.47 -4.45
N ILE A 68 8.10 19.77 -4.50
CA ILE A 68 7.34 19.51 -5.73
C ILE A 68 6.98 20.81 -6.48
N PRO A 69 6.41 21.86 -5.86
CA PRO A 69 6.05 23.08 -6.58
C PRO A 69 7.27 23.78 -7.22
N THR A 70 8.44 23.68 -6.58
CA THR A 70 9.69 24.23 -7.10
C THR A 70 10.19 23.43 -8.30
N LEU A 71 10.17 22.10 -8.22
CA LEU A 71 10.55 21.22 -9.32
C LEU A 71 9.64 21.39 -10.54
N VAL A 72 8.31 21.48 -10.35
CA VAL A 72 7.34 21.78 -11.42
C VAL A 72 7.65 23.12 -12.08
N ARG A 73 7.95 24.17 -11.27
CA ARG A 73 8.31 25.48 -11.81
C ARG A 73 9.60 25.43 -12.65
N ILE A 74 10.60 24.68 -12.21
CA ILE A 74 11.87 24.49 -12.93
C ILE A 74 11.62 23.72 -14.24
N TYR A 75 10.88 22.62 -14.19
CA TYR A 75 10.51 21.82 -15.36
C TYR A 75 9.84 22.70 -16.43
N ASN A 76 8.88 23.53 -16.03
CA ASN A 76 8.12 24.35 -16.98
C ASN A 76 8.89 25.58 -17.49
N ASN A 77 9.72 26.22 -16.67
CA ASN A 77 10.24 27.57 -16.96
C ASN A 77 11.76 27.66 -17.14
N ASP A 78 12.53 26.61 -16.83
CA ASP A 78 13.98 26.70 -16.97
C ASP A 78 14.42 26.76 -18.43
N LYS A 79 15.38 27.65 -18.71
CA LYS A 79 15.92 27.85 -20.05
C LYS A 79 16.82 26.70 -20.49
N ASP A 80 17.49 26.04 -19.54
CA ASP A 80 18.44 24.97 -19.83
C ASP A 80 17.72 23.61 -19.89
N PRO A 81 17.76 22.91 -21.03
CA PRO A 81 17.06 21.63 -21.18
C PRO A 81 17.57 20.55 -20.21
N LYS A 82 18.85 20.58 -19.79
CA LYS A 82 19.36 19.59 -18.83
C LYS A 82 18.82 19.83 -17.42
N VAL A 83 18.57 21.09 -17.07
CA VAL A 83 17.98 21.45 -15.77
C VAL A 83 16.51 21.03 -15.74
N ARG A 84 15.77 21.23 -16.84
CA ARG A 84 14.41 20.69 -16.99
C ARG A 84 14.37 19.17 -16.89
N GLN A 85 15.27 18.47 -17.58
CA GLN A 85 15.35 17.00 -17.54
C GLN A 85 15.67 16.48 -16.13
N ALA A 86 16.54 17.16 -15.38
CA ALA A 86 16.79 16.81 -13.99
C ALA A 86 15.52 17.00 -13.13
N ALA A 87 14.76 18.08 -13.35
CA ALA A 87 13.52 18.31 -12.61
C ALA A 87 12.44 17.28 -12.97
N GLU A 88 12.33 16.90 -14.24
CA GLU A 88 11.47 15.80 -14.70
C GLU A 88 11.81 14.48 -14.02
N TYR A 89 13.10 14.13 -13.98
CA TYR A 89 13.58 12.94 -13.29
C TYR A 89 13.23 12.97 -11.79
N SER A 90 13.52 14.08 -11.10
CA SER A 90 13.18 14.23 -9.68
C SER A 90 11.68 14.12 -9.42
N LEU A 91 10.83 14.69 -10.30
CA LEU A 91 9.37 14.51 -10.23
C LEU A 91 8.93 13.06 -10.45
N GLY A 92 9.62 12.32 -11.32
CA GLY A 92 9.42 10.89 -11.48
C GLY A 92 9.72 10.10 -10.21
N MET A 93 10.71 10.51 -9.42
CA MET A 93 11.01 9.89 -8.12
C MET A 93 9.88 10.09 -7.11
N PHE A 94 9.25 11.27 -7.08
CA PHE A 94 8.06 11.50 -6.24
C PHE A 94 6.91 10.59 -6.62
N ARG A 95 6.65 10.39 -7.92
CA ARG A 95 5.61 9.46 -8.36
C ARG A 95 5.92 8.01 -7.98
N ALA A 96 7.16 7.59 -8.18
CA ALA A 96 7.58 6.24 -7.79
C ALA A 96 7.47 6.02 -6.27
N LEU A 97 7.72 7.06 -5.48
CA LEU A 97 7.53 7.02 -4.03
C LEU A 97 6.04 6.94 -3.66
N ASP A 98 5.18 7.72 -4.31
CA ASP A 98 3.72 7.69 -4.16
C ASP A 98 3.16 6.29 -4.47
N ASP A 99 3.53 5.74 -5.63
CA ASP A 99 3.15 4.39 -6.06
C ASP A 99 3.65 3.31 -5.07
N ALA A 100 4.81 3.53 -4.42
CA ALA A 100 5.37 2.61 -3.43
C ALA A 100 4.65 2.69 -2.08
N LEU A 101 4.19 3.87 -1.67
CA LEU A 101 3.42 4.10 -0.46
C LEU A 101 1.99 3.55 -0.57
N ASP A 102 1.41 3.55 -1.76
CA ASP A 102 0.09 2.94 -2.03
C ASP A 102 0.16 1.41 -2.26
N GLY A 103 1.37 0.88 -2.42
CA GLY A 103 1.61 -0.52 -2.75
C GLY A 103 1.90 -1.42 -1.54
N PRO A 104 2.11 -2.72 -1.76
CA PRO A 104 2.49 -3.68 -0.71
C PRO A 104 3.89 -3.43 -0.11
N GLN A 105 4.61 -2.41 -0.58
CA GLN A 105 5.95 -2.03 -0.12
C GLN A 105 5.92 -0.75 0.74
N ALA A 106 4.74 -0.30 1.17
CA ALA A 106 4.56 0.94 1.94
C ALA A 106 5.47 0.99 3.17
N ASP A 107 5.52 -0.08 3.96
CA ASP A 107 6.37 -0.15 5.17
C ASP A 107 7.85 0.04 4.84
N HIS A 108 8.33 -0.60 3.76
CA HIS A 108 9.73 -0.46 3.33
C HIS A 108 10.03 0.95 2.81
N ALA A 109 9.09 1.59 2.11
CA ALA A 109 9.24 2.96 1.66
C ALA A 109 9.28 3.94 2.85
N LEU A 110 8.46 3.73 3.87
CA LEU A 110 8.46 4.52 5.11
C LEU A 110 9.77 4.36 5.89
N ASP A 111 10.31 3.15 5.99
CA ASP A 111 11.62 2.90 6.62
C ASP A 111 12.73 3.68 5.90
N LEU A 112 12.77 3.64 4.56
CA LEU A 112 13.75 4.40 3.78
C LEU A 112 13.62 5.91 3.95
N LEU A 113 12.40 6.43 4.02
CA LEU A 113 12.16 7.85 4.29
C LEU A 113 12.62 8.23 5.70
N SER A 114 12.34 7.37 6.69
CA SER A 114 12.81 7.52 8.07
C SER A 114 14.35 7.57 8.12
N ASP A 115 15.04 6.66 7.43
CA ASP A 115 16.50 6.64 7.35
C ASP A 115 17.06 7.92 6.69
N ILE A 116 16.41 8.42 5.64
CA ILE A 116 16.82 9.66 4.96
C ILE A 116 16.67 10.88 5.89
N VAL A 117 15.59 10.96 6.66
CA VAL A 117 15.31 12.08 7.57
C VAL A 117 16.21 12.01 8.81
N ASN A 118 16.34 10.82 9.42
CA ASN A 118 17.00 10.64 10.71
C ASN A 118 18.52 10.46 10.58
N GLU A 119 18.97 9.69 9.59
CA GLU A 119 20.40 9.41 9.40
C GLU A 119 21.04 10.33 8.35
N GLY A 120 20.23 11.08 7.59
CA GLY A 120 20.71 11.91 6.49
C GLY A 120 21.33 11.10 5.34
N GLN A 121 21.17 9.77 5.36
CA GLN A 121 21.71 8.87 4.35
C GLN A 121 20.81 8.88 3.13
N LEU A 122 21.19 9.67 2.12
CA LEU A 122 20.58 9.55 0.80
C LEU A 122 20.96 8.18 0.20
N GLY A 123 19.97 7.45 -0.32
CA GLY A 123 20.18 6.18 -0.97
C GLY A 123 21.32 6.26 -1.99
N HIS A 124 22.35 5.44 -1.83
CA HIS A 124 23.45 5.44 -2.78
C HIS A 124 22.91 4.97 -4.13
N ARG A 125 22.98 5.82 -5.17
CA ARG A 125 22.65 5.40 -6.54
C ARG A 125 23.37 4.09 -6.82
N ALA A 126 22.60 3.03 -7.05
CA ALA A 126 23.13 1.74 -7.46
C ALA A 126 24.11 2.03 -8.60
N LYS A 127 25.40 1.73 -8.40
CA LYS A 127 26.40 1.98 -9.45
C LYS A 127 25.95 1.18 -10.66
N ASN A 128 25.49 1.82 -11.74
CA ASN A 128 24.96 1.17 -12.93
C ASN A 128 25.97 0.27 -13.69
N GLY A 129 27.19 0.12 -13.18
CA GLY A 129 28.26 -0.70 -13.76
C GLY A 129 27.94 -2.18 -13.98
N PRO A 130 27.29 -2.92 -13.04
CA PRO A 130 27.03 -4.34 -13.21
C PRO A 130 25.82 -4.62 -14.12
N TYR A 131 24.90 -3.67 -14.31
CA TYR A 131 23.73 -3.87 -15.18
C TYR A 131 24.12 -4.00 -16.66
N TYR A 132 25.02 -3.14 -17.16
CA TYR A 132 25.54 -3.26 -18.53
C TYR A 132 26.34 -4.55 -18.76
N ILE A 133 27.00 -5.06 -17.71
CA ILE A 133 27.69 -6.35 -17.75
C ILE A 133 26.66 -7.48 -17.82
N ALA A 134 25.60 -7.46 -17.01
CA ALA A 134 24.53 -8.44 -17.04
C ALA A 134 23.79 -8.45 -18.39
N LEU A 135 23.44 -7.27 -18.93
CA LEU A 135 22.81 -7.14 -20.24
C LEU A 135 23.73 -7.65 -21.37
N GLY A 136 25.03 -7.38 -21.27
CA GLY A 136 26.04 -7.92 -22.19
C GLY A 136 26.12 -9.45 -22.14
N ILE A 137 26.09 -10.04 -20.93
CA ILE A 137 26.06 -11.50 -20.75
C ILE A 137 24.78 -12.08 -21.37
N LEU A 138 23.62 -11.46 -21.14
CA LEU A 138 22.34 -11.91 -21.70
C LEU A 138 22.32 -11.84 -23.23
N PHE A 139 22.93 -10.81 -23.82
CA PHE A 139 23.06 -10.70 -25.27
C PHE A 139 23.95 -11.81 -25.84
N VAL A 140 25.06 -12.13 -25.16
CA VAL A 140 25.96 -13.22 -25.56
C VAL A 140 25.26 -14.58 -25.45
N THR A 141 24.51 -14.84 -24.38
CA THR A 141 23.76 -16.10 -24.25
C THR A 141 22.67 -16.23 -25.31
N LEU A 142 21.97 -15.15 -25.67
CA LEU A 142 20.97 -15.15 -26.73
C LEU A 142 21.59 -15.51 -28.10
N ILE A 143 22.79 -15.00 -28.41
CA ILE A 143 23.53 -15.37 -29.63
C ILE A 143 23.89 -16.86 -29.62
N ILE A 144 24.33 -17.39 -28.48
CA ILE A 144 24.67 -18.82 -28.34
C ILE A 144 23.42 -19.69 -28.57
N PHE A 145 22.29 -19.35 -27.94
CA PHE A 145 21.03 -20.08 -28.14
C PHE A 145 20.51 -19.99 -29.57
N GLY A 146 20.62 -18.81 -30.21
CA GLY A 146 20.27 -18.65 -31.62
C GLY A 146 21.13 -19.51 -32.55
N GLY A 147 22.44 -19.62 -32.25
CA GLY A 147 23.34 -20.51 -32.97
C GLY A 147 22.98 -21.99 -32.82
N ILE A 148 22.66 -22.43 -31.60
CA ILE A 148 22.21 -23.80 -31.33
C ILE A 148 20.89 -24.10 -32.06
N ALA A 149 19.92 -23.18 -32.02
CA ALA A 149 18.65 -23.33 -32.71
C ALA A 149 18.81 -23.43 -34.23
N ALA A 150 19.73 -22.67 -34.84
CA ALA A 150 20.02 -22.75 -36.27
C ALA A 150 20.67 -24.10 -36.68
N VAL A 151 21.52 -24.66 -35.82
CA VAL A 151 22.10 -26.00 -36.04
C VAL A 151 21.03 -27.09 -35.93
N ILE A 152 20.11 -26.98 -34.97
CA ILE A 152 18.97 -27.91 -34.85
C ILE A 152 18.04 -27.77 -36.06
N ALA A 153 17.74 -26.56 -36.53
CA ALA A 153 16.86 -26.35 -37.68
C ALA A 153 17.45 -26.83 -39.02
N SER A 154 18.78 -26.82 -39.18
CA SER A 154 19.46 -27.30 -40.39
C SER A 154 19.65 -28.81 -40.43
N SER A 155 19.54 -29.50 -39.29
CA SER A 155 19.44 -30.95 -39.23
C SER A 155 17.95 -31.32 -39.26
N GLY A 156 17.41 -31.60 -40.45
CA GLY A 156 16.00 -31.95 -40.71
C GLY A 156 15.52 -33.27 -40.06
N GLY A 157 15.78 -33.46 -38.77
CA GLY A 157 15.20 -34.50 -37.95
C GLY A 157 13.76 -34.12 -37.60
N SER A 158 12.81 -34.84 -38.16
CA SER A 158 11.43 -34.86 -37.70
C SER A 158 11.40 -35.29 -36.23
N ILE A 159 11.40 -34.33 -35.31
CA ILE A 159 11.17 -34.58 -33.88
C ILE A 159 9.70 -35.01 -33.76
N GLY A 160 9.49 -36.31 -33.60
CA GLY A 160 8.18 -36.91 -33.38
C GLY A 160 7.47 -36.24 -32.22
N GLY A 161 6.16 -36.06 -32.37
CA GLY A 161 5.29 -35.27 -31.50
C GLY A 161 5.61 -35.44 -30.01
N ILE A 162 6.01 -34.34 -29.39
CA ILE A 162 6.02 -34.20 -27.95
C ILE A 162 4.54 -34.27 -27.53
N GLY A 163 4.14 -35.42 -26.99
CA GLY A 163 2.85 -35.56 -26.35
C GLY A 163 2.74 -34.48 -25.27
N THR A 164 1.64 -33.74 -25.32
CA THR A 164 1.20 -32.84 -24.25
C THR A 164 1.52 -33.49 -22.90
N PRO A 165 2.39 -32.89 -22.05
CA PRO A 165 2.67 -33.45 -20.74
C PRO A 165 1.33 -33.57 -20.02
N LYS A 166 0.93 -34.82 -19.77
CA LYS A 166 -0.21 -35.15 -18.94
C LYS A 166 0.08 -34.50 -17.59
N GLU A 167 -0.72 -33.49 -17.28
CA GLU A 167 -0.69 -32.71 -16.05
C GLU A 167 -0.48 -33.67 -14.88
N THR A 168 0.73 -33.63 -14.31
CA THR A 168 1.09 -34.46 -13.18
C THR A 168 0.28 -33.92 -12.02
N ALA A 169 -0.83 -34.59 -11.71
CA ALA A 169 -1.67 -34.28 -10.56
C ALA A 169 -0.77 -34.15 -9.33
N THR A 170 -0.68 -32.92 -8.81
CA THR A 170 -0.05 -32.61 -7.54
C THR A 170 -0.64 -33.57 -6.50
N PRO A 171 0.18 -34.23 -5.66
CA PRO A 171 -0.34 -35.16 -4.67
C PRO A 171 -1.39 -34.44 -3.82
N SER A 172 -2.62 -34.94 -3.93
CA SER A 172 -3.77 -34.50 -3.14
C SER A 172 -3.35 -34.56 -1.67
N GLN A 173 -3.15 -33.39 -1.07
CA GLN A 173 -2.92 -33.29 0.36
C GLN A 173 -4.12 -33.95 1.03
N THR A 174 -3.85 -34.88 1.94
CA THR A 174 -4.89 -35.49 2.76
C THR A 174 -5.70 -34.35 3.39
N PRO A 175 -7.01 -34.26 3.16
CA PRO A 175 -7.80 -33.13 3.64
C PRO A 175 -7.66 -33.08 5.16
N LEU A 176 -7.02 -32.00 5.64
CA LEU A 176 -7.06 -31.68 7.05
C LEU A 176 -8.53 -31.54 7.47
N PRO A 177 -8.89 -31.92 8.71
CA PRO A 177 -10.23 -31.64 9.20
C PRO A 177 -10.51 -30.13 9.05
N PRO A 178 -11.71 -29.75 8.60
CA PRO A 178 -12.06 -28.34 8.43
C PRO A 178 -11.90 -27.63 9.78
N ASN A 179 -11.03 -26.62 9.86
CA ASN A 179 -10.99 -25.68 10.98
C ASN A 179 -11.73 -24.41 10.59
N ALA A 180 -12.36 -23.75 11.57
CA ALA A 180 -13.03 -22.47 11.34
C ALA A 180 -12.01 -21.38 10.94
N ASP A 181 -10.78 -21.47 11.45
CA ASP A 181 -9.73 -20.47 11.23
C ASP A 181 -9.27 -20.41 9.76
N ALA A 182 -9.08 -21.54 9.08
CA ALA A 182 -8.69 -21.53 7.66
C ALA A 182 -9.84 -21.04 6.79
N VAL A 183 -11.09 -21.38 7.11
CA VAL A 183 -12.26 -20.83 6.41
C VAL A 183 -12.32 -19.31 6.61
N GLY A 184 -12.06 -18.82 7.82
CA GLY A 184 -11.97 -17.40 8.11
C GLY A 184 -10.84 -16.70 7.34
N ALA A 185 -9.68 -17.33 7.21
CA ALA A 185 -8.57 -16.81 6.40
C ALA A 185 -8.91 -16.77 4.90
N GLU A 186 -9.55 -17.82 4.36
CA GLU A 186 -10.02 -17.85 2.97
C GLU A 186 -11.07 -16.77 2.70
N LEU A 187 -12.01 -16.54 3.63
CA LEU A 187 -13.01 -15.46 3.50
C LEU A 187 -12.38 -14.06 3.50
N ARG A 188 -11.31 -13.84 4.29
CA ARG A 188 -10.56 -12.57 4.24
C ARG A 188 -9.87 -12.35 2.90
N MET A 189 -9.21 -13.39 2.37
CA MET A 189 -8.58 -13.31 1.05
C MET A 189 -9.64 -13.01 -0.03
N LEU A 190 -10.77 -13.73 0.00
CA LEU A 190 -11.90 -13.49 -0.89
C LEU A 190 -12.39 -12.03 -0.82
N TYR A 191 -12.56 -11.48 0.38
CA TYR A 191 -12.97 -10.09 0.57
C TYR A 191 -12.00 -9.08 -0.04
N THR A 192 -10.71 -9.21 0.26
CA THR A 192 -9.66 -8.32 -0.28
C THR A 192 -9.63 -8.38 -1.80
N ASP A 193 -9.69 -9.58 -2.38
CA ASP A 193 -9.72 -9.76 -3.83
C ASP A 193 -10.97 -9.14 -4.48
N LEU A 194 -12.14 -9.29 -3.85
CA LEU A 194 -13.39 -8.70 -4.35
C LEU A 194 -13.38 -7.16 -4.31
N ILE A 195 -12.81 -6.54 -3.27
CA ILE A 195 -12.68 -5.09 -3.20
C ILE A 195 -11.77 -4.58 -4.33
N ASN A 196 -10.63 -5.22 -4.54
CA ASN A 196 -9.68 -4.86 -5.58
C ASN A 196 -10.30 -4.99 -6.98
N ASP A 197 -10.93 -6.15 -7.27
CA ASP A 197 -11.59 -6.39 -8.54
C ASP A 197 -12.75 -5.38 -8.78
N ALA A 198 -13.54 -5.07 -7.74
CA ALA A 198 -14.62 -4.10 -7.83
C ALA A 198 -14.11 -2.67 -8.12
N ALA A 199 -13.04 -2.24 -7.45
CA ALA A 199 -12.44 -0.93 -7.68
C ALA A 199 -11.88 -0.78 -9.11
N LEU A 200 -11.15 -1.79 -9.59
CA LEU A 200 -10.63 -1.83 -10.96
C LEU A 200 -11.77 -1.79 -11.99
N LEU A 201 -12.82 -2.59 -11.78
CA LEU A 201 -13.96 -2.63 -12.70
C LEU A 201 -14.73 -1.30 -12.70
N GLN A 202 -14.89 -0.66 -11.54
CA GLN A 202 -15.51 0.66 -11.42
C GLN A 202 -14.76 1.71 -12.25
N GLN A 203 -13.43 1.72 -12.17
CA GLN A 203 -12.59 2.62 -12.96
C GLN A 203 -12.84 2.42 -14.46
N GLN A 204 -12.93 1.17 -14.93
CA GLN A 204 -13.20 0.88 -16.33
C GLN A 204 -14.62 1.28 -16.76
N MET A 205 -15.63 1.11 -15.91
CA MET A 205 -16.99 1.57 -16.21
C MET A 205 -17.07 3.10 -16.30
N GLN A 206 -16.26 3.84 -15.52
CA GLN A 206 -16.17 5.30 -15.65
C GLN A 206 -15.52 5.73 -16.98
N VAL A 207 -14.48 5.03 -17.43
CA VAL A 207 -13.86 5.24 -18.75
C VAL A 207 -14.89 4.99 -19.86
N ALA A 208 -15.57 3.84 -19.82
CA ALA A 208 -16.65 3.52 -20.76
C ALA A 208 -17.79 4.55 -20.72
N GLY A 209 -18.17 5.02 -19.53
CA GLY A 209 -19.20 6.06 -19.35
C GLY A 209 -18.85 7.42 -19.98
N ARG A 210 -17.57 7.68 -20.26
CA ARG A 210 -17.12 8.85 -21.05
C ARG A 210 -17.09 8.59 -22.56
N GLY A 211 -17.38 7.37 -23.00
CA GLY A 211 -17.26 6.94 -24.39
C GLY A 211 -15.82 6.62 -24.80
N GLU A 212 -14.92 6.43 -23.84
CA GLU A 212 -13.54 6.01 -24.07
C GLU A 212 -13.45 4.48 -24.14
N SER A 213 -12.41 3.96 -24.80
CA SER A 213 -12.16 2.52 -24.84
C SER A 213 -11.64 2.01 -23.50
N ILE A 214 -12.24 0.92 -22.99
CA ILE A 214 -11.77 0.20 -21.80
C ILE A 214 -10.41 -0.46 -22.03
N ASN A 215 -9.63 -0.61 -20.96
CA ASN A 215 -8.34 -1.29 -21.00
C ASN A 215 -8.51 -2.81 -20.82
N CYS A 216 -8.42 -3.55 -21.92
CA CYS A 216 -8.54 -5.01 -21.95
C CYS A 216 -7.28 -5.78 -21.49
N GLU A 217 -6.21 -5.09 -21.11
CA GLU A 217 -4.99 -5.69 -20.56
C GLU A 217 -5.03 -5.84 -19.03
N LEU A 218 -6.12 -5.38 -18.38
CA LEU A 218 -6.29 -5.53 -16.94
C LEU A 218 -6.57 -6.99 -16.56
N GLU A 219 -5.83 -7.48 -15.57
CA GLU A 219 -6.04 -8.78 -14.96
C GLU A 219 -6.91 -8.63 -13.70
N PHE A 220 -7.88 -9.52 -13.56
CA PHE A 220 -8.76 -9.61 -12.39
C PHE A 220 -8.49 -10.94 -11.69
N THR A 221 -8.52 -10.96 -10.37
CA THR A 221 -8.22 -12.17 -9.60
C THR A 221 -9.31 -13.23 -9.79
N GLN A 222 -10.57 -12.82 -9.91
CA GLN A 222 -11.73 -13.71 -10.07
C GLN A 222 -11.77 -14.83 -9.01
N PRO A 223 -11.76 -14.48 -7.71
CA PRO A 223 -11.71 -15.48 -6.66
C PRO A 223 -12.94 -16.40 -6.72
N SER A 224 -12.74 -17.68 -6.42
CA SER A 224 -13.83 -18.65 -6.33
C SER A 224 -14.61 -18.50 -5.02
N ALA A 225 -15.91 -18.79 -5.06
CA ALA A 225 -16.74 -18.84 -3.86
C ALA A 225 -16.15 -19.81 -2.81
N VAL A 226 -16.17 -19.39 -1.55
CA VAL A 226 -15.65 -20.17 -0.42
C VAL A 226 -16.84 -20.86 0.28
N PRO A 227 -16.99 -22.19 0.15
CA PRO A 227 -18.08 -22.91 0.80
C PRO A 227 -17.77 -23.16 2.29
N VAL A 228 -18.75 -22.91 3.17
CA VAL A 228 -18.62 -23.29 4.58
C VAL A 228 -18.72 -24.81 4.71
N PRO A 229 -17.68 -25.51 5.23
CA PRO A 229 -17.65 -26.97 5.28
C PRO A 229 -18.60 -27.52 6.34
N ALA A 230 -19.31 -28.61 6.02
CA ALA A 230 -20.29 -29.25 6.91
C ALA A 230 -19.70 -29.92 8.18
N GLY A 231 -18.38 -29.83 8.39
CA GLY A 231 -17.69 -30.45 9.52
C GLY A 231 -17.54 -29.55 10.76
N LEU A 232 -17.96 -28.30 10.68
CA LEU A 232 -17.91 -27.33 11.78
C LEU A 232 -19.07 -27.53 12.76
N THR A 233 -18.97 -26.94 13.95
CA THR A 233 -20.11 -26.92 14.88
C THR A 233 -21.25 -26.07 14.32
N GLU A 234 -22.49 -26.30 14.78
CA GLU A 234 -23.66 -25.54 14.33
C GLU A 234 -23.50 -24.03 14.58
N ALA A 235 -22.86 -23.65 15.69
CA ALA A 235 -22.58 -22.25 16.03
C ALA A 235 -21.57 -21.63 15.07
N GLU A 236 -20.40 -22.27 14.86
CA GLU A 236 -19.37 -21.78 13.93
C GLU A 236 -19.89 -21.70 12.50
N THR A 237 -20.70 -22.68 12.09
CA THR A 237 -21.34 -22.68 10.77
C THR A 237 -22.26 -21.48 10.62
N ALA A 238 -23.08 -21.18 11.63
CA ALA A 238 -23.98 -20.02 11.60
C ALA A 238 -23.19 -18.71 11.50
N ASP A 239 -22.16 -18.52 12.33
CA ASP A 239 -21.34 -17.30 12.34
C ASP A 239 -20.61 -17.10 10.99
N LEU A 240 -20.00 -18.15 10.45
CA LEU A 240 -19.30 -18.06 9.16
C LEU A 240 -20.27 -17.89 7.98
N THR A 241 -21.46 -18.48 8.02
CA THR A 241 -22.45 -18.37 6.93
C THR A 241 -22.96 -16.93 6.80
N VAL A 242 -23.12 -16.21 7.92
CA VAL A 242 -23.52 -14.78 7.91
C VAL A 242 -22.53 -13.91 7.13
N ILE A 243 -21.25 -14.27 7.12
CA ILE A 243 -20.20 -13.54 6.39
C ILE A 243 -20.01 -14.11 4.97
N ALA A 244 -20.01 -15.44 4.84
CA ALA A 244 -19.73 -16.13 3.60
C ALA A 244 -20.84 -15.92 2.55
N ASP A 245 -22.12 -15.92 2.95
CA ASP A 245 -23.23 -15.78 2.00
C ASP A 245 -23.20 -14.42 1.27
N PRO A 246 -23.09 -13.27 1.97
CA PRO A 246 -22.95 -11.97 1.31
C PRO A 246 -21.68 -11.83 0.45
N LEU A 247 -20.55 -12.40 0.89
CA LEU A 247 -19.31 -12.40 0.09
C LEU A 247 -19.47 -13.21 -1.20
N ASN A 248 -20.08 -14.39 -1.11
CA ASN A 248 -20.34 -15.24 -2.26
C ASN A 248 -21.39 -14.60 -3.21
N GLU A 249 -22.39 -13.88 -2.68
CA GLU A 249 -23.33 -13.11 -3.49
C GLU A 249 -22.65 -11.94 -4.23
N ALA A 250 -21.75 -11.22 -3.55
CA ALA A 250 -20.93 -10.18 -4.15
C ALA A 250 -20.00 -10.74 -5.24
N GLN A 251 -19.38 -11.89 -4.99
CA GLN A 251 -18.55 -12.62 -5.96
C GLN A 251 -19.33 -12.97 -7.22
N VAL A 252 -20.53 -13.54 -7.09
CA VAL A 252 -21.36 -13.90 -8.24
C VAL A 252 -21.76 -12.67 -9.05
N SER A 253 -22.15 -11.59 -8.36
CA SER A 253 -22.55 -10.33 -9.00
C SER A 253 -21.38 -9.69 -9.76
N LEU A 254 -20.20 -9.68 -9.16
CA LEU A 254 -18.99 -9.15 -9.78
C LEU A 254 -18.53 -10.01 -10.98
N ALA A 255 -18.61 -11.33 -10.86
CA ALA A 255 -18.30 -12.26 -11.95
C ALA A 255 -19.20 -12.07 -13.17
N GLN A 256 -20.49 -11.75 -12.96
CA GLN A 256 -21.41 -11.41 -14.06
C GLN A 256 -20.99 -10.13 -14.79
N LEU A 257 -20.62 -9.08 -14.05
CA LEU A 257 -20.14 -7.83 -14.63
C LEU A 257 -18.81 -8.01 -15.36
N LEU A 258 -17.90 -8.81 -14.80
CA LEU A 258 -16.64 -9.17 -15.45
C LEU A 258 -16.86 -9.94 -16.75
N SER A 259 -17.86 -10.81 -16.82
CA SER A 259 -18.21 -11.49 -18.06
C SER A 259 -18.62 -10.51 -19.15
N VAL A 260 -19.40 -9.47 -18.82
CA VAL A 260 -19.76 -8.40 -19.77
C VAL A 260 -18.53 -7.61 -20.23
N PHE A 261 -17.64 -7.26 -19.30
CA PHE A 261 -16.37 -6.60 -19.60
C PHE A 261 -15.51 -7.43 -20.55
N GLN A 262 -15.30 -8.71 -20.24
CA GLN A 262 -14.54 -9.64 -21.08
C GLN A 262 -15.19 -9.83 -22.46
N GLN A 263 -16.52 -9.89 -22.54
CA GLN A 263 -17.23 -9.97 -23.81
C GLN A 263 -17.02 -8.70 -24.66
N SER A 264 -17.06 -7.53 -24.05
CA SER A 264 -16.75 -6.25 -24.72
C SER A 264 -15.31 -6.25 -25.26
N CYS A 265 -14.35 -6.71 -24.47
CA CYS A 265 -12.96 -6.85 -24.88
C CYS A 265 -12.76 -7.84 -26.04
N ASN A 266 -13.34 -9.03 -25.95
CA ASN A 266 -13.23 -10.07 -26.97
C ASN A 266 -13.91 -9.67 -28.29
N SER A 267 -15.02 -8.94 -28.21
CA SER A 267 -15.78 -8.46 -29.38
C SER A 267 -15.27 -7.13 -29.93
N GLN A 268 -14.33 -6.46 -29.26
CA GLN A 268 -13.88 -5.09 -29.55
C GLN A 268 -15.05 -4.10 -29.67
N THR A 269 -16.16 -4.38 -28.98
CA THR A 269 -17.35 -3.53 -29.01
C THR A 269 -17.37 -2.71 -27.73
N ALA A 270 -17.31 -1.38 -27.86
CA ALA A 270 -17.37 -0.49 -26.70
C ALA A 270 -18.67 -0.69 -25.91
N ILE A 271 -18.57 -0.68 -24.58
CA ILE A 271 -19.73 -0.73 -23.68
C ILE A 271 -20.54 0.55 -23.89
N PRO A 272 -21.85 0.48 -24.20
CA PRO A 272 -22.69 1.66 -24.31
C PRO A 272 -22.67 2.49 -23.03
N ARG A 273 -22.73 3.82 -23.17
CA ARG A 273 -22.66 4.75 -22.04
C ARG A 273 -23.77 4.53 -20.99
N GLU A 274 -24.96 4.16 -21.46
CA GLU A 274 -26.10 3.85 -20.60
C GLU A 274 -25.81 2.60 -19.76
N ASP A 275 -25.42 1.50 -20.41
CA ASP A 275 -25.03 0.25 -19.74
C ASP A 275 -23.86 0.46 -18.76
N ALA A 276 -22.86 1.26 -19.13
CA ALA A 276 -21.73 1.57 -18.27
C ALA A 276 -22.14 2.31 -16.97
N ALA A 277 -23.15 3.17 -17.05
CA ALA A 277 -23.69 3.85 -15.87
C ALA A 277 -24.46 2.88 -14.96
N ASP A 278 -25.25 1.98 -15.54
CA ASP A 278 -25.99 0.95 -14.80
C ASP A 278 -25.04 -0.03 -14.11
N TYR A 279 -24.03 -0.52 -14.83
CA TYR A 279 -22.97 -1.37 -14.26
C TYR A 279 -22.20 -0.65 -13.16
N GLY A 280 -21.88 0.64 -13.35
CA GLY A 280 -21.28 1.46 -12.33
C GLY A 280 -22.13 1.54 -11.05
N GLY A 281 -23.45 1.62 -11.18
CA GLY A 281 -24.38 1.56 -10.05
C GLY A 281 -24.31 0.23 -9.30
N THR A 282 -24.36 -0.90 -10.02
CA THR A 282 -24.24 -2.24 -9.43
C THR A 282 -22.90 -2.42 -8.69
N ILE A 283 -21.80 -1.94 -9.25
CA ILE A 283 -20.47 -2.01 -8.61
C ILE A 283 -20.45 -1.21 -7.30
N VAL A 284 -21.07 -0.03 -7.27
CA VAL A 284 -21.17 0.79 -6.04
C VAL A 284 -21.99 0.08 -4.96
N ASP A 285 -23.08 -0.60 -5.34
CA ASP A 285 -23.87 -1.37 -4.38
C ASP A 285 -23.09 -2.59 -3.85
N ILE A 286 -22.33 -3.28 -4.70
CA ILE A 286 -21.39 -4.34 -4.27
C ILE A 286 -20.37 -3.78 -3.27
N GLN A 287 -19.70 -2.66 -3.60
CA GLN A 287 -18.73 -2.03 -2.70
C GLN A 287 -19.36 -1.62 -1.36
N ARG A 288 -20.58 -1.09 -1.36
CA ARG A 288 -21.30 -0.76 -0.13
C ARG A 288 -21.55 -2.00 0.73
N ASN A 289 -21.99 -3.10 0.12
CA ASN A 289 -22.24 -4.36 0.82
C ASN A 289 -20.93 -4.96 1.38
N LEU A 290 -19.84 -4.91 0.61
CA LEU A 290 -18.53 -5.35 1.08
C LEU A 290 -18.07 -4.50 2.29
N ASN A 291 -18.16 -3.17 2.20
CA ASN A 291 -17.78 -2.30 3.31
C ASN A 291 -18.61 -2.53 4.58
N ALA A 292 -19.89 -2.89 4.44
CA ALA A 292 -20.73 -3.25 5.59
C ALA A 292 -20.25 -4.53 6.30
N LEU A 293 -19.57 -5.44 5.58
CA LEU A 293 -19.00 -6.69 6.12
C LEU A 293 -17.61 -6.50 6.73
N ALA A 294 -16.96 -5.35 6.53
CA ALA A 294 -15.58 -5.12 6.97
C ALA A 294 -15.40 -5.39 8.48
N ALA A 295 -16.36 -4.92 9.28
CA ALA A 295 -16.35 -5.13 10.72
C ALA A 295 -16.46 -6.63 11.06
N ASP A 296 -17.40 -7.35 10.45
CA ASP A 296 -17.62 -8.78 10.74
C ASP A 296 -16.39 -9.61 10.33
N ILE A 297 -15.78 -9.31 9.18
CA ILE A 297 -14.57 -9.97 8.69
C ILE A 297 -13.38 -9.73 9.62
N SER A 298 -13.26 -8.54 10.22
CA SER A 298 -12.21 -8.24 11.20
C SER A 298 -12.33 -9.05 12.49
N THR A 299 -13.54 -9.55 12.81
CA THR A 299 -13.77 -10.38 14.01
C THR A 299 -13.40 -11.84 13.82
N LEU A 300 -13.15 -12.28 12.58
CA LEU A 300 -12.68 -13.63 12.32
C LEU A 300 -11.35 -13.85 13.08
N PRO A 301 -11.03 -15.09 13.48
CA PRO A 301 -9.73 -15.40 14.07
C PRO A 301 -8.63 -15.26 13.01
N GLU A 302 -7.59 -14.46 13.27
CA GLU A 302 -6.39 -14.47 12.43
C GLU A 302 -5.65 -15.78 12.72
N GLU A 303 -5.33 -16.56 11.69
CA GLU A 303 -4.39 -17.67 11.87
C GLU A 303 -3.06 -17.07 12.33
N MET A 304 -2.80 -17.11 13.63
CA MET A 304 -1.44 -16.96 14.10
C MET A 304 -0.66 -18.12 13.49
N PRO A 305 0.46 -17.88 12.77
CA PRO A 305 1.24 -18.94 12.18
C PRO A 305 1.52 -19.97 13.27
N THR A 306 1.01 -21.18 13.08
CA THR A 306 1.17 -22.24 14.07
C THR A 306 2.67 -22.34 14.32
N PRO A 307 3.15 -22.19 15.57
CA PRO A 307 4.58 -22.22 15.84
C PRO A 307 5.12 -23.49 15.21
N MET A 308 6.07 -23.33 14.28
CA MET A 308 6.62 -24.45 13.52
C MET A 308 6.85 -25.61 14.48
N PRO A 309 6.41 -26.84 14.14
CA PRO A 309 6.55 -27.97 15.04
C PRO A 309 8.00 -28.01 15.49
N VAL A 310 8.22 -27.74 16.79
CA VAL A 310 9.55 -27.74 17.37
C VAL A 310 10.10 -29.12 17.07
N GLN A 311 11.05 -29.17 16.14
CA GLN A 311 11.72 -30.40 15.75
C GLN A 311 12.19 -31.02 17.06
N PRO A 312 11.81 -32.27 17.38
CA PRO A 312 12.07 -32.83 18.70
C PRO A 312 13.56 -32.72 18.98
N THR A 313 13.94 -31.78 19.85
CA THR A 313 15.31 -31.65 20.33
C THR A 313 15.67 -33.01 20.89
N ALA A 314 16.63 -33.68 20.25
CA ALA A 314 17.11 -34.97 20.67
C ALA A 314 17.40 -34.90 22.17
N THR A 315 16.66 -35.68 22.96
CA THR A 315 16.85 -35.81 24.40
C THR A 315 18.26 -36.35 24.62
N GLU A 316 19.20 -35.45 24.90
CA GLU A 316 20.50 -35.81 25.44
C GLU A 316 20.25 -36.33 26.87
N VAL A 317 20.47 -37.63 27.05
CA VAL A 317 20.35 -38.32 28.32
C VAL A 317 21.45 -37.81 29.24
N ILE A 318 21.17 -36.78 30.02
CA ILE A 318 22.04 -36.37 31.13
C ILE A 318 21.69 -37.23 32.35
N ALA A 319 22.71 -37.91 32.86
CA ALA A 319 22.63 -38.82 33.97
C ALA A 319 22.19 -38.11 35.27
N THR A 320 21.34 -38.81 36.01
CA THR A 320 20.86 -38.51 37.35
C THR A 320 22.01 -38.38 38.36
N GLU A 321 22.14 -37.22 39.00
CA GLU A 321 22.75 -37.10 40.32
C GLU A 321 21.74 -36.59 41.35
N VAL A 322 21.84 -37.22 42.52
CA VAL A 322 20.99 -37.22 43.72
C VAL A 322 20.81 -35.82 44.34
N PRO A 323 19.64 -35.47 44.91
CA PRO A 323 19.48 -34.22 45.65
C PRO A 323 19.89 -34.38 47.11
N THR A 324 20.82 -33.52 47.55
CA THR A 324 21.10 -33.25 48.96
C THR A 324 20.21 -32.08 49.42
N GLU A 325 19.47 -32.37 50.47
CA GLU A 325 18.58 -31.49 51.22
C GLU A 325 19.40 -30.40 51.94
N GLU A 326 19.14 -29.12 51.65
CA GLU A 326 19.64 -28.01 52.47
C GLU A 326 18.52 -26.99 52.71
N ALA A 327 18.21 -26.80 53.98
CA ALA A 327 17.15 -25.95 54.48
C ALA A 327 17.52 -24.46 54.37
N SER A 328 16.53 -23.61 54.09
CA SER A 328 16.62 -22.18 54.35
C SER A 328 15.26 -21.54 54.64
N PRO A 329 15.25 -20.38 55.31
CA PRO A 329 14.30 -20.11 56.38
C PRO A 329 13.07 -19.33 55.92
N THR A 330 11.98 -19.57 56.66
CA THR A 330 10.75 -18.79 56.67
C THR A 330 11.03 -17.34 57.03
N ILE A 331 10.75 -16.41 56.10
CA ILE A 331 10.58 -14.99 56.41
C ILE A 331 9.10 -14.66 56.20
N ASP A 332 8.44 -14.37 57.32
CA ASP A 332 7.10 -13.84 57.41
C ASP A 332 7.14 -12.35 57.01
N VAL A 333 6.61 -12.00 55.83
CA VAL A 333 6.37 -10.61 55.44
C VAL A 333 4.87 -10.40 55.30
N THR A 334 4.27 -9.94 56.40
CA THR A 334 2.93 -9.38 56.43
C THR A 334 2.94 -8.03 55.70
N ALA A 335 2.65 -8.04 54.40
CA ALA A 335 2.34 -6.84 53.64
C ALA A 335 0.83 -6.68 53.53
N THR A 336 0.30 -5.67 54.22
CA THR A 336 -1.06 -5.16 54.02
C THR A 336 -1.14 -4.58 52.61
N SER A 337 -1.75 -5.34 51.70
CA SER A 337 -2.10 -4.89 50.35
C SER A 337 -3.43 -4.15 50.42
N GLU A 338 -3.36 -2.83 50.26
CA GLU A 338 -4.50 -1.97 49.97
C GLU A 338 -4.81 -2.14 48.48
N ALA A 339 -5.88 -2.87 48.18
CA ALA A 339 -6.33 -3.14 46.83
C ALA A 339 -7.01 -1.90 46.25
N GLU A 340 -6.25 -1.06 45.55
CA GLU A 340 -6.81 -0.14 44.56
C GLU A 340 -7.27 -0.97 43.35
N SER A 341 -8.58 -1.00 43.13
CA SER A 341 -9.20 -1.56 41.94
C SER A 341 -8.78 -0.74 40.72
N VAL A 342 -7.75 -1.20 40.01
CA VAL A 342 -7.45 -0.72 38.66
C VAL A 342 -8.59 -1.20 37.76
N GLU A 343 -9.48 -0.27 37.42
CA GLU A 343 -10.54 -0.45 36.44
C GLU A 343 -9.85 -0.85 35.12
N SER A 344 -9.95 -2.12 34.76
CA SER A 344 -9.37 -2.64 33.52
C SER A 344 -10.04 -1.90 32.36
N ALA A 345 -9.29 -1.01 31.71
CA ALA A 345 -9.75 -0.31 30.52
C ALA A 345 -10.31 -1.34 29.54
N ASP A 346 -11.57 -1.15 29.15
CA ASP A 346 -12.26 -2.05 28.24
C ASP A 346 -11.63 -1.92 26.85
N VAL A 347 -10.65 -2.79 26.57
CA VAL A 347 -9.90 -2.84 25.31
C VAL A 347 -10.84 -2.94 24.11
N ARG A 348 -12.02 -3.54 24.28
CA ARG A 348 -13.05 -3.63 23.24
C ARG A 348 -13.67 -2.28 22.91
N ALA A 349 -13.89 -1.42 23.90
CA ALA A 349 -14.41 -0.08 23.68
C ALA A 349 -13.40 0.79 22.89
N MET A 350 -12.11 0.68 23.22
CA MET A 350 -11.06 1.38 22.47
C MET A 350 -10.89 0.84 21.04
N GLN A 351 -11.02 -0.47 20.83
CA GLN A 351 -11.00 -1.06 19.48
C GLN A 351 -12.20 -0.60 18.63
N GLN A 352 -13.39 -0.49 19.21
CA GLN A 352 -14.56 0.07 18.51
C GLN A 352 -14.36 1.55 18.12
N GLU A 353 -13.72 2.33 18.99
CA GLU A 353 -13.43 3.74 18.70
C GLU A 353 -12.40 3.89 17.57
N LEU A 354 -11.34 3.07 17.57
CA LEU A 354 -10.36 3.02 16.48
C LEU A 354 -10.98 2.64 15.12
N VAL A 355 -11.86 1.64 15.07
CA VAL A 355 -12.58 1.26 13.84
C VAL A 355 -13.43 2.43 13.34
N SER A 356 -14.11 3.15 14.23
CA SER A 356 -14.90 4.33 13.85
C SER A 356 -14.05 5.47 13.28
N MET A 357 -12.84 5.68 13.79
CA MET A 357 -11.92 6.67 13.25
C MET A 357 -11.38 6.23 11.89
N GLN A 358 -11.08 4.94 11.72
CA GLN A 358 -10.62 4.37 10.45
C GLN A 358 -11.69 4.54 9.36
N VAL A 359 -12.96 4.28 9.68
CA VAL A 359 -14.09 4.50 8.75
C VAL A 359 -14.20 5.95 8.31
N ILE A 360 -13.96 6.93 9.22
CA ILE A 360 -13.96 8.35 8.85
C ILE A 360 -12.79 8.67 7.92
N VAL A 361 -11.61 8.09 8.17
CA VAL A 361 -10.44 8.27 7.30
C VAL A 361 -10.72 7.67 5.94
N ASP A 362 -11.22 6.43 5.86
CA ASP A 362 -11.56 5.75 4.62
C ASP A 362 -12.68 6.48 3.86
N GLU A 363 -13.69 7.01 4.56
CA GLU A 363 -14.72 7.83 3.94
C GLU A 363 -14.16 9.15 3.41
N MET A 364 -13.22 9.77 4.12
CA MET A 364 -12.54 11.00 3.69
C MET A 364 -11.60 10.76 2.51
N THR A 365 -10.89 9.64 2.47
CA THR A 365 -9.88 9.31 1.44
C THR A 365 -10.44 8.53 0.26
N SER A 366 -11.66 7.97 0.38
CA SER A 366 -12.32 7.26 -0.72
C SER A 366 -12.42 8.14 -1.98
N PHE A 367 -12.58 7.52 -3.15
CA PHE A 367 -12.70 8.21 -4.43
C PHE A 367 -13.90 9.18 -4.53
N ARG A 368 -14.87 9.08 -3.61
CA ARG A 368 -15.98 10.04 -3.45
C ARG A 368 -15.93 10.78 -2.12
N GLY A 369 -14.84 10.64 -1.40
CA GLY A 369 -14.64 11.13 -0.06
C GLY A 369 -14.46 12.64 -0.02
N GLY A 370 -14.47 13.16 1.21
CA GLY A 370 -14.31 14.59 1.46
C GLY A 370 -13.07 15.17 0.77
N ILE A 371 -11.98 14.41 0.64
CA ILE A 371 -10.76 14.85 -0.08
C ILE A 371 -11.01 15.05 -1.56
N THR A 372 -11.69 14.13 -2.25
CA THR A 372 -11.93 14.27 -3.68
C THR A 372 -12.89 15.43 -3.97
N ILE A 373 -13.88 15.65 -3.10
CA ILE A 373 -14.78 16.81 -3.16
C ILE A 373 -14.01 18.12 -2.93
N LEU A 374 -13.09 18.15 -1.95
CA LEU A 374 -12.21 19.30 -1.70
C LEU A 374 -11.29 19.59 -2.88
N LEU A 375 -10.67 18.57 -3.47
CA LEU A 375 -9.82 18.71 -4.64
C LEU A 375 -10.61 19.21 -5.86
N GLN A 376 -11.82 18.68 -6.07
CA GLN A 376 -12.72 19.14 -7.13
C GLN A 376 -13.16 20.60 -6.90
N TYR A 377 -13.49 20.96 -5.65
CA TYR A 377 -13.80 22.34 -5.28
C TYR A 377 -12.65 23.29 -5.62
N TRP A 378 -11.41 22.95 -5.26
CA TRP A 378 -10.24 23.79 -5.54
C TRP A 378 -9.91 23.87 -7.03
N ASN A 379 -10.08 22.78 -7.78
CA ASN A 379 -9.97 22.80 -9.25
C ASN A 379 -11.02 23.73 -9.86
N ASP A 380 -12.27 23.68 -9.40
CA ASP A 380 -13.33 24.56 -9.88
C ASP A 380 -13.04 26.03 -9.55
N VAL A 381 -12.50 26.34 -8.35
CA VAL A 381 -12.00 27.69 -7.99
C VAL A 381 -10.94 28.14 -9.00
N GLU A 382 -9.95 27.30 -9.28
CA GLU A 382 -8.81 27.64 -10.13
C GLU A 382 -9.22 27.90 -11.59
N PHE A 383 -10.07 27.04 -12.16
CA PHE A 383 -10.47 27.14 -13.57
C PHE A 383 -11.53 28.19 -13.85
N THR A 384 -12.49 28.36 -12.94
CA THR A 384 -13.64 29.25 -13.17
C THR A 384 -13.54 30.59 -12.45
N GLY A 385 -12.62 30.72 -11.49
CA GLY A 385 -12.49 31.90 -10.63
C GLY A 385 -13.68 32.13 -9.69
N SER A 386 -14.60 31.16 -9.58
CA SER A 386 -15.87 31.29 -8.86
C SER A 386 -16.45 29.92 -8.53
N THR A 387 -16.62 29.61 -7.25
CA THR A 387 -17.32 28.39 -6.86
C THR A 387 -18.83 28.57 -6.92
N LEU A 388 -19.54 27.52 -7.31
CA LEU A 388 -21.00 27.47 -7.14
C LEU A 388 -21.39 27.51 -5.64
N GLY A 389 -20.50 27.08 -4.74
CA GLY A 389 -20.72 27.10 -3.30
C GLY A 389 -20.93 28.50 -2.70
N CYS A 390 -20.30 29.55 -3.23
CA CYS A 390 -20.55 30.92 -2.78
C CYS A 390 -21.84 31.55 -3.34
N ARG A 391 -22.58 30.82 -4.19
CA ARG A 391 -23.91 31.24 -4.68
C ARG A 391 -25.05 30.46 -4.06
N GLU A 392 -24.77 29.49 -3.19
CA GLU A 392 -25.82 28.92 -2.36
C GLU A 392 -26.36 29.99 -1.41
N ILE A 393 -27.69 30.04 -1.30
CA ILE A 393 -28.39 30.93 -0.40
C ILE A 393 -27.87 30.61 1.01
N VAL A 394 -27.25 31.59 1.67
CA VAL A 394 -26.80 31.48 3.06
C VAL A 394 -27.95 30.86 3.86
N PRO A 395 -27.75 29.70 4.50
CA PRO A 395 -28.83 29.06 5.25
C PRO A 395 -29.35 30.04 6.28
N THR A 396 -30.66 30.28 6.27
CA THR A 396 -31.31 31.11 7.29
C THR A 396 -31.18 30.42 8.64
N ILE A 397 -30.23 30.88 9.44
CA ILE A 397 -30.10 30.47 10.84
C ILE A 397 -31.32 31.01 11.60
N PRO A 398 -32.12 30.15 12.25
CA PRO A 398 -33.24 30.59 13.07
C PRO A 398 -32.77 31.56 14.17
N GLU A 399 -33.55 32.60 14.48
CA GLU A 399 -33.21 33.59 15.53
C GLU A 399 -33.04 32.95 16.92
N ASN A 400 -33.50 31.71 17.10
CA ASN A 400 -33.43 30.94 18.34
C ASN A 400 -32.34 29.86 18.34
N TYR A 401 -31.34 29.94 17.45
CA TYR A 401 -30.20 29.02 17.51
C TYR A 401 -29.32 29.33 18.74
N VAL A 402 -29.36 28.44 19.73
CA VAL A 402 -28.52 28.49 20.94
C VAL A 402 -27.43 27.43 20.80
N LEU A 403 -26.17 27.86 20.82
CA LEU A 403 -25.03 26.94 20.88
C LEU A 403 -25.10 26.17 22.22
N PRO A 404 -24.91 24.83 22.20
CA PRO A 404 -24.85 24.07 23.45
C PRO A 404 -23.74 24.61 24.35
N GLU A 405 -24.06 24.86 25.62
CA GLU A 405 -23.05 25.21 26.62
C GLU A 405 -22.12 24.01 26.81
N GLY A 406 -20.87 24.11 26.34
CA GLY A 406 -19.84 23.10 26.59
C GLY A 406 -19.02 22.62 25.38
N MET A 407 -18.93 23.41 24.30
CA MET A 407 -17.83 23.25 23.32
C MET A 407 -16.64 24.11 23.69
#